data_AF-A0AAV3AM01-F1
#
_entry.id   AF-A0AAV3AM01-F1
#
_cell.length_a   1.000
_cell.length_b   1.000
_cell.length_c   1.000
_cell.angle_alpha   90.00
_cell.angle_beta   90.00
_cell.angle_gamma   90.00
#
_symmetry.space_group_name_H-M   'P 1'
#
loop_
_entity.id
_entity.type
_entity.pdbx_description
1 polymer ?
#
loop_
_entity_poly.entity_id
_entity_poly.type
_entity_poly.pdbx_seq_one_letter_code
_entity_poly.pdbx_strand_id
1 'polypeptide(L)' 'MLREVVCKTLHRHGIQEDHPCFTACSQRLFDISKFFLKDLKTSRGLYDEMKKAATNNVKQVIQWELDKQKK' A
#
# COMPACT_ATOMS: atom_id res chain seq x y z
N MET A 1 -3.96 11.06 -5.05
CA MET A 1 -4.00 9.91 -5.98
C MET A 1 -3.37 8.64 -5.39
N LEU A 2 -2.04 8.48 -5.27
CA LEU A 2 -1.46 7.22 -4.72
C LEU A 2 -1.90 6.91 -3.27
N ARG A 3 -1.93 7.92 -2.39
CA ARG A 3 -2.42 7.74 -1.00
C ARG A 3 -3.83 7.17 -0.95
N GLU A 4 -4.72 7.66 -1.83
CA GLU A 4 -6.10 7.18 -1.92
C GLU A 4 -6.16 5.72 -2.40
N VAL A 5 -5.34 5.34 -3.39
CA VAL A 5 -5.22 3.94 -3.84
C VAL A 5 -4.75 3.05 -2.70
N VAL A 6 -3.75 3.49 -1.92
CA VAL A 6 -3.24 2.77 -0.76
C VAL A 6 -4.33 2.58 0.30
N CYS A 7 -5.03 3.65 0.71
CA CYS A 7 -6.13 3.55 1.68
C CYS A 7 -7.21 2.58 1.21
N LYS A 8 -7.70 2.75 -0.04
CA LYS A 8 -8.71 1.86 -0.62
C LYS A 8 -8.24 0.40 -0.68
N THR A 9 -6.96 0.17 -0.93
CA THR A 9 -6.38 -1.18 -0.94
C THR A 9 -6.36 -1.76 0.47
N LEU A 10 -5.92 -1.01 1.48
CA LEU A 10 -5.95 -1.45 2.88
C LEU A 10 -7.36 -1.76 3.38
N HIS A 11 -8.34 -0.92 3.04
CA HIS A 11 -9.74 -1.13 3.46
C HIS A 11 -10.30 -2.43 2.87
N ARG A 12 -10.00 -2.73 1.60
CA ARG A 12 -10.39 -4.00 0.95
C ARG A 12 -9.77 -5.23 1.63
N HIS A 13 -8.67 -5.05 2.36
CA HIS A 13 -7.98 -6.09 3.11
C HIS A 13 -8.31 -6.07 4.62
N GLY A 14 -9.33 -5.31 5.04
CA GLY A 14 -9.79 -5.27 6.43
C GLY A 14 -8.98 -4.36 7.36
N ILE A 15 -8.03 -3.58 6.82
CA ILE A 15 -7.25 -2.61 7.59
C ILE A 15 -7.90 -1.24 7.39
N GLN A 16 -8.84 -0.90 8.26
CA GLN A 16 -9.51 0.41 8.31
C GLN A 16 -8.69 1.42 9.13
N GLU A 17 -9.05 2.70 9.10
CA GLU A 17 -8.31 3.79 9.76
C GLU A 17 -8.14 3.62 11.28
N ASP A 18 -9.06 2.92 11.93
CA ASP A 18 -9.03 2.61 13.37
C ASP A 18 -8.13 1.41 13.71
N HIS A 19 -7.68 0.65 12.71
CA HIS A 19 -6.83 -0.50 12.93
C HIS A 19 -5.44 -0.05 13.44
N PRO A 20 -4.88 -0.66 14.50
CA PRO A 20 -3.62 -0.21 15.11
C PRO A 20 -2.41 -0.23 14.15
N CYS A 21 -2.44 -1.08 13.12
CA CYS A 21 -1.41 -1.10 12.08
C CYS A 21 -1.69 -0.21 10.85
N PHE A 22 -2.84 0.48 10.76
CA PHE A 22 -3.24 1.24 9.55
C PHE A 22 -2.18 2.25 9.13
N THR A 23 -1.75 3.12 10.04
CA THR A 23 -0.77 4.17 9.75
C THR A 23 0.56 3.58 9.25
N ALA A 24 1.04 2.52 9.91
CA ALA A 24 2.29 1.86 9.55
C ALA A 24 2.18 1.16 8.18
N CYS A 25 1.11 0.39 7.96
CA CYS A 25 0.81 -0.27 6.69
C CYS A 25 0.64 0.74 5.55
N SER A 26 -0.06 1.84 5.78
CA SER A 26 -0.32 2.88 4.79
C SER A 26 0.97 3.56 4.37
N GLN A 27 1.81 3.95 5.34
CA GLN A 27 3.10 4.56 5.04
C GLN A 27 4.01 3.61 4.27
N ARG A 28 4.18 2.36 4.74
CA ARG A 28 5.06 1.39 4.07
C ARG A 28 4.55 1.02 2.67
N LEU A 29 3.25 0.76 2.52
CA LEU A 29 2.68 0.42 1.22
C LEU A 29 2.80 1.58 0.23
N PHE A 30 2.65 2.82 0.70
CA PHE A 30 2.88 4.02 -0.11
C PHE A 30 4.32 4.12 -0.59
N ASP A 31 5.31 3.93 0.29
CA ASP A 31 6.72 4.05 -0.07
C ASP A 31 7.15 2.98 -1.07
N ILE A 32 6.73 1.72 -0.85
CA ILE A 32 6.98 0.61 -1.78
C ILE A 32 6.33 0.90 -3.13
N SER A 33 5.04 1.27 -3.14
CA SER A 33 4.33 1.57 -4.38
C SER A 33 4.98 2.74 -5.12
N LYS A 34 5.40 3.79 -4.40
CA LYS A 34 6.11 4.94 -4.97
C LYS A 34 7.41 4.51 -5.63
N PHE A 35 8.15 3.57 -5.05
CA PHE A 35 9.38 3.04 -5.64
C PHE A 35 9.11 2.39 -7.00
N PHE A 36 8.13 1.49 -7.10
CA PHE A 36 7.74 0.87 -8.38
C PHE A 36 7.32 1.86 -9.46
N LEU A 37 6.68 2.96 -9.06
CA LEU A 37 6.15 3.95 -10.00
C LEU A 37 7.22 4.93 -10.51
N LYS A 38 8.35 5.07 -9.80
CA LYS A 38 9.46 5.94 -10.24
C LYS A 38 10.10 5.47 -11.53
N ASP A 39 10.01 4.17 -11.83
CA ASP A 39 10.62 3.56 -13.02
C ASP A 39 9.72 3.66 -14.27
N LEU A 40 8.51 4.21 -14.13
CA LEU A 40 7.59 4.37 -15.25
C LEU A 40 8.10 5.46 -16.20
N LYS A 41 8.27 5.09 -17.47
CA LYS A 41 8.70 6.00 -18.55
C LYS A 41 7.59 6.95 -19.03
N THR A 42 6.34 6.69 -18.64
CA THR A 42 5.17 7.48 -19.04
C THR A 42 4.09 7.44 -17.96
N SER A 43 3.28 8.50 -17.90
CA SER A 43 2.11 8.61 -17.02
C SER A 43 0.86 7.93 -17.59
N ARG A 44 0.87 7.47 -18.85
CA ARG A 44 -0.24 6.73 -19.43
C ARG A 44 -0.45 5.42 -18.65
N GLY A 45 -1.66 5.20 -18.12
CA GLY A 45 -1.98 4.02 -17.30
C GLY A 45 -1.50 4.12 -15.84
N LEU A 46 -1.00 5.28 -15.39
CA LEU A 46 -0.43 5.45 -14.05
C LEU A 46 -1.36 4.98 -12.93
N TYR A 47 -2.67 5.20 -13.04
CA TYR A 47 -3.61 4.79 -12.01
C TYR A 47 -3.73 3.26 -11.87
N ASP A 48 -3.65 2.52 -12.98
CA ASP A 48 -3.68 1.06 -12.96
C ASP A 48 -2.37 0.50 -12.43
N GLU A 49 -1.23 1.11 -12.78
CA GLU A 49 0.07 0.77 -12.19
C GLU A 49 0.09 1.06 -10.68
N MET A 50 -0.51 2.16 -10.22
CA MET A 50 -0.67 2.44 -8.78
C MET A 50 -1.46 1.33 -8.07
N LYS A 51 -2.60 0.90 -8.65
CA LYS A 51 -3.42 -0.18 -8.09
C LYS A 51 -2.66 -1.50 -8.06
N LYS A 52 -1.96 -1.83 -9.14
CA LYS A 52 -1.17 -3.05 -9.27
C LYS A 52 -0.05 -3.10 -8.23
N ALA A 53 0.71 -2.01 -8.10
CA ALA A 53 1.77 -1.90 -7.10
C ALA A 53 1.23 -2.06 -5.67
N ALA A 54 0.13 -1.37 -5.32
CA ALA A 54 -0.47 -1.50 -3.99
C ALA A 54 -1.02 -2.92 -3.75
N THR A 55 -1.77 -3.49 -4.70
CA THR A 55 -2.41 -4.81 -4.57
C THR A 55 -1.39 -5.95 -4.45
N ASN A 56 -0.28 -5.87 -5.19
CA ASN A 56 0.75 -6.91 -5.15
C ASN A 56 1.51 -6.95 -3.81
N ASN A 57 1.61 -5.81 -3.11
CA ASN A 57 2.45 -5.68 -1.92
C ASN A 57 1.66 -5.67 -0.60
N VAL A 58 0.36 -5.37 -0.63
CA VAL A 58 -0.45 -5.16 0.59
C VAL A 58 -0.42 -6.33 1.56
N LYS A 59 -0.53 -7.59 1.09
CA LYS A 59 -0.53 -8.77 1.97
C LYS A 59 0.78 -8.90 2.75
N GLN A 60 1.92 -8.70 2.07
CA GLN A 60 3.24 -8.78 2.71
C GLN A 60 3.45 -7.64 3.71
N VAL A 61 3.01 -6.42 3.36
CA VAL A 61 3.09 -5.26 4.26
C VAL A 61 2.26 -5.48 5.52
N ILE A 62 1.01 -5.95 5.39
CA ILE A 62 0.15 -6.24 6.53
C ILE A 62 0.78 -7.31 7.42
N GLN A 63 1.21 -8.43 6.83
CA GLN A 63 1.82 -9.52 7.58
C GLN A 63 3.04 -9.03 8.38
N TRP A 64 3.94 -8.30 7.72
CA TRP A 64 5.14 -7.78 8.36
C TRP A 64 4.81 -6.82 9.52
N GLU A 65 3.88 -5.89 9.34
CA GLU A 65 3.54 -4.95 10.43
C GLU A 65 2.83 -5.64 11.59
N LEU A 66 2.00 -6.65 11.34
CA LEU A 66 1.41 -7.47 12.39
C LEU A 66 2.46 -8.27 13.16
N ASP A 67 3.45 -8.84 12.47
CA ASP A 67 4.52 -9.60 13.11
C ASP A 67 5.44 -8.71 13.95
N LYS A 68 5.63 -7.44 13.54
CA LYS A 68 6.34 -6.44 14.36
C LYS A 68 5.60 -6.09 15.65
N GLN A 69 4.27 -6.11 15.66
CA GLN A 69 3.48 -5.80 16.86
C GLN A 69 3.42 -6.94 17.86
N LYS A 70 3.73 -8.18 17.43
CA LYS A 70 3.75 -9.37 18.28
C LYS A 70 5.11 -9.60 18.97
N LYS A 71 6.12 -8.78 18.66
CA LYS A 71 7.45 -8.80 19.28
C LYS A 71 7.56 -7.67 20.29
#